data_AF-A0A8D2LY08-F1
#
_entry.id   AF-A0A8D2LY08-F1
#
_cell.length_a   1.000
_cell.length_b   1.000
_cell.length_c   1.000
_cell.angle_alpha   90.00
_cell.angle_beta   90.00
_cell.angle_gamma   90.00
#
_symmetry.space_group_name_H-M   'P 1'
#
loop_
_entity.id
_entity.type
_entity.pdbx_description
1 polymer ?
#
loop_
_entity_poly.entity_id
_entity_poly.type
_entity_poly.pdbx_seq_one_letter_code
_entity_poly.pdbx_strand_id
1 'polypeptide(L)'
;MATWRDLPCLPPRAGCRHPQNVEGVSPGSPPNKWLLGLCPKEARERFTAAAPSVRVDLLVTPSPELLEGDSASLACNMRALSPEGSVFSWYRNGRRLAGHNASVLAFPSITSGDAGSYHCQARSLEEGGASISLPVSITVYCE
;
A
#
# COMPACT_ATOMS: atom_id res chain seq x y z
N MET A 1 11.78 9.30 -30.87
CA MET A 1 13.10 9.49 -30.22
C MET A 1 12.82 9.91 -28.80
N ALA A 2 13.05 9.04 -27.81
CA ALA A 2 12.90 9.42 -26.41
C ALA A 2 14.08 10.31 -26.01
N THR A 3 13.81 11.50 -25.49
CA THR A 3 14.83 12.39 -24.93
C THR A 3 15.14 11.95 -23.51
N TRP A 4 16.31 12.30 -22.98
CA TRP A 4 16.73 11.96 -21.61
C TRP A 4 15.78 12.48 -20.51
N ARG A 5 14.89 13.42 -20.85
CA ARG A 5 13.86 14.01 -19.98
C ARG A 5 12.63 13.11 -19.78
N ASP A 6 12.48 12.09 -20.63
CA ASP A 6 11.38 11.12 -20.60
C ASP A 6 11.74 9.88 -19.76
N LEU A 7 12.93 9.85 -19.15
CA LEU A 7 13.40 8.74 -18.34
C LEU A 7 13.28 9.05 -16.85
N PRO A 8 12.69 8.15 -16.04
CA PRO A 8 12.60 8.34 -14.60
C PRO A 8 14.00 8.44 -14.00
N CYS A 9 14.17 9.33 -13.01
CA CYS A 9 15.44 9.49 -12.34
C CYS A 9 15.85 8.16 -11.70
N LEU A 10 17.01 7.65 -12.13
CA LEU A 10 17.59 6.48 -11.48
C LEU A 10 18.00 6.89 -10.06
N PRO A 11 17.52 6.20 -9.01
CA PRO A 11 18.04 6.43 -7.68
C PRO A 11 19.55 6.16 -7.68
N PRO A 12 20.34 6.85 -6.83
CA PRO A 12 21.75 6.55 -6.69
C PRO A 12 21.90 5.06 -6.34
N ARG A 13 22.57 4.33 -7.23
CA ARG A 13 22.66 2.86 -7.25
C ARG A 13 23.03 2.32 -5.85
N ALA A 14 22.05 1.80 -5.11
CA ALA A 14 22.32 0.83 -4.06
C ALA A 14 22.69 -0.48 -4.75
N GLY A 15 23.95 -0.91 -4.59
CA GLY A 15 24.55 -2.03 -5.30
C GLY A 15 23.72 -3.30 -5.26
N CYS A 16 23.60 -3.95 -6.42
CA CYS A 16 23.06 -5.29 -6.56
C CYS A 16 23.83 -6.24 -5.64
N ARG A 17 23.15 -6.86 -4.66
CA ARG A 17 23.69 -8.00 -3.91
C ARG A 17 23.18 -9.29 -4.54
N HIS A 18 24.12 -10.18 -4.80
CA HIS A 18 24.00 -11.49 -5.43
C HIS A 18 22.94 -12.39 -4.75
N PRO A 19 22.23 -13.27 -5.48
CA PRO A 19 21.38 -14.29 -4.87
C PRO A 19 22.26 -15.42 -4.31
N GLN A 20 22.20 -15.67 -3.00
CA GLN A 20 22.78 -16.88 -2.42
C GLN A 20 21.74 -18.01 -2.43
N ASN A 21 22.08 -19.03 -3.22
CA ASN A 21 21.57 -20.39 -3.17
C ASN A 21 21.46 -20.92 -1.72
N VAL A 22 20.34 -21.53 -1.38
CA VAL A 22 20.27 -22.55 -0.32
C VAL A 22 19.44 -23.73 -0.82
N GLU A 23 20.12 -24.72 -1.37
CA GLU A 23 19.61 -26.08 -1.44
C GLU A 23 19.54 -26.66 -0.02
N GLY A 24 18.43 -27.34 0.28
CA GLY A 24 18.25 -28.11 1.51
C GLY A 24 17.17 -29.17 1.28
N VAL A 25 17.56 -30.27 0.65
CA VAL A 25 16.74 -31.49 0.53
C VAL A 25 16.95 -32.38 1.76
N SER A 26 15.90 -33.01 2.30
CA SER A 26 15.91 -34.44 2.68
C SER A 26 14.60 -34.93 3.35
N PRO A 27 14.32 -36.25 3.37
CA PRO A 27 13.00 -36.83 3.10
C PRO A 27 12.40 -37.70 4.23
N GLY A 28 11.12 -38.10 4.05
CA GLY A 28 10.47 -39.29 4.63
C GLY A 28 9.69 -39.03 5.93
N SER A 29 8.34 -39.10 6.00
CA SER A 29 7.36 -40.19 5.76
C SER A 29 6.61 -40.55 7.09
N PRO A 30 5.46 -41.25 7.10
CA PRO A 30 4.17 -40.79 7.66
C PRO A 30 3.67 -41.74 8.79
N PRO A 31 2.37 -42.11 8.94
CA PRO A 31 1.10 -41.39 8.97
C PRO A 31 0.36 -41.58 10.33
N ASN A 32 -0.55 -40.69 10.73
CA ASN A 32 -1.60 -41.07 11.68
C ASN A 32 -3.00 -40.60 11.26
N LYS A 33 -3.86 -41.61 11.22
CA LYS A 33 -5.28 -41.67 10.88
C LYS A 33 -6.11 -40.80 11.82
N TRP A 34 -7.09 -40.10 11.27
CA TRP A 34 -8.37 -39.88 11.95
C TRP A 34 -9.48 -40.23 10.97
N LEU A 35 -10.04 -41.43 11.17
CA LEU A 35 -11.36 -41.83 10.69
C LEU A 35 -12.41 -41.28 11.68
N LEU A 36 -13.67 -41.23 11.22
CA LEU A 36 -14.86 -40.58 11.80
C LEU A 36 -14.99 -39.14 11.26
N GLY A 37 -15.74 -38.87 10.19
CA GLY A 37 -17.12 -39.31 9.97
C GLY A 37 -18.04 -38.15 10.35
N LEU A 38 -18.87 -37.73 9.39
CA LEU A 38 -19.92 -36.70 9.46
C LEU A 38 -19.44 -35.27 9.14
N CYS A 39 -19.61 -34.85 7.88
CA CYS A 39 -19.76 -33.44 7.53
C CYS A 39 -21.17 -33.01 7.96
N PRO A 40 -21.33 -32.20 9.03
CA PRO A 40 -22.65 -31.74 9.45
C PRO A 40 -23.21 -30.82 8.37
N LYS A 41 -24.34 -31.23 7.79
CA LYS A 41 -25.19 -30.37 6.96
C LYS A 41 -25.79 -29.33 7.92
N GLU A 42 -25.58 -28.05 7.61
CA GLU A 42 -26.24 -26.89 8.22
C GLU A 42 -25.99 -26.61 9.72
N ALA A 43 -25.02 -25.73 9.96
CA ALA A 43 -25.19 -24.63 10.90
C ALA A 43 -25.08 -23.32 10.11
N ARG A 44 -26.24 -22.88 9.63
CA ARG A 44 -26.50 -21.58 8.98
C ARG A 44 -26.45 -20.48 10.05
N GLU A 45 -25.30 -20.23 10.65
CA GLU A 45 -25.12 -19.17 11.64
C GLU A 45 -23.96 -18.25 11.20
N ARG A 46 -24.38 -17.26 10.40
CA ARG A 46 -23.78 -15.97 10.08
C ARG A 46 -22.45 -15.64 10.77
N PHE A 47 -21.35 -15.83 10.04
CA PHE A 47 -20.22 -14.91 10.09
C PHE A 47 -20.02 -14.31 8.70
N THR A 48 -20.97 -13.48 8.28
CA THR A 48 -20.60 -12.41 7.35
C THR A 48 -19.65 -11.55 8.15
N ALA A 49 -18.34 -11.72 7.96
CA ALA A 49 -17.42 -10.64 8.29
C ALA A 49 -17.98 -9.44 7.53
N ALA A 50 -18.53 -8.46 8.26
CA ALA A 50 -19.00 -7.24 7.64
C ALA A 50 -17.81 -6.72 6.82
N ALA A 51 -17.91 -6.76 5.50
CA ALA A 51 -16.92 -6.11 4.66
C ALA A 51 -16.79 -4.68 5.19
N PRO A 52 -15.58 -4.16 5.43
CA PRO A 52 -15.45 -2.81 5.94
C PRO A 52 -16.23 -1.87 5.00
N SER A 53 -17.26 -1.22 5.53
CA SER A 53 -18.09 -0.26 4.80
C SER A 53 -17.26 0.95 4.33
N VAL A 54 -16.09 1.14 4.94
CA VAL A 54 -15.13 2.19 4.64
C VAL A 54 -14.37 1.89 3.34
N ARG A 55 -14.59 2.73 2.33
CA ARG A 55 -13.78 2.77 1.10
C ARG A 55 -12.74 3.88 1.23
N VAL A 56 -11.51 3.62 0.77
CA VAL A 56 -10.43 4.61 0.77
C VAL A 56 -9.84 4.67 -0.62
N ASP A 57 -9.84 5.87 -1.19
CA ASP A 57 -9.29 6.18 -2.50
C ASP A 57 -8.05 7.07 -2.31
N LEU A 58 -7.01 6.86 -3.12
CA LEU A 58 -5.83 7.72 -3.14
C LEU A 58 -5.85 8.56 -4.42
N LEU A 59 -5.91 9.88 -4.26
CA LEU A 59 -5.86 10.83 -5.36
C LEU A 59 -4.50 11.52 -5.40
N VAL A 60 -3.98 11.72 -6.60
CA VAL A 60 -2.70 12.41 -6.83
C VAL A 60 -2.94 13.61 -7.72
N THR A 61 -2.44 14.78 -7.31
CA THR A 61 -2.58 16.04 -8.04
C THR A 61 -1.20 16.67 -8.23
N PRO A 62 -0.84 17.13 -9.46
CA PRO A 62 -1.65 17.08 -10.69
C PRO A 62 -1.72 15.70 -11.36
N SER A 63 -0.66 14.89 -11.24
CA SER A 63 -0.53 13.58 -11.87
C SER A 63 0.47 12.71 -11.09
N PRO A 64 0.45 11.37 -11.28
CA PRO A 64 1.48 10.47 -10.71
C PRO A 64 2.86 10.60 -11.39
N GLU A 65 2.92 11.34 -12.49
CA GLU A 65 4.12 11.65 -13.26
C GLU A 65 4.49 13.12 -13.02
N LEU A 66 5.67 13.35 -12.46
CA LEU A 66 6.12 14.66 -11.98
C LEU A 66 7.57 14.90 -12.38
N LEU A 67 7.98 16.16 -12.52
CA LEU A 67 9.38 16.54 -12.69
C LEU A 67 10.00 16.84 -11.33
N GLU A 68 11.31 16.60 -11.21
CA GLU A 68 12.06 17.03 -10.02
C GLU A 68 11.89 18.54 -9.83
N GLY A 69 11.54 18.95 -8.61
CA GLY A 69 11.22 20.34 -8.30
C GLY A 69 9.72 20.66 -8.31
N ASP A 70 8.87 19.84 -8.95
CA ASP A 70 7.43 20.08 -9.03
C ASP A 70 6.75 20.01 -7.65
N SER A 71 5.65 20.76 -7.52
CA SER A 71 4.76 20.66 -6.38
C SER A 71 3.67 19.61 -6.63
N ALA A 72 3.51 18.66 -5.71
CA ALA A 72 2.49 17.61 -5.80
C ALA A 72 1.77 17.41 -4.47
N SER A 73 0.57 16.83 -4.54
CA SER A 73 -0.18 16.45 -3.35
C SER A 73 -0.88 15.11 -3.53
N LEU A 74 -0.82 14.30 -2.49
CA LEU A 74 -1.53 13.03 -2.40
C LEU A 74 -2.65 13.20 -1.38
N ALA A 75 -3.89 12.95 -1.77
CA ALA A 75 -5.06 13.06 -0.92
C ALA A 75 -5.67 11.67 -0.66
N CYS A 76 -5.78 11.31 0.61
CA CYS A 76 -6.44 10.10 1.07
C CYS A 76 -7.92 10.39 1.28
N ASN A 77 -8.76 9.99 0.33
CA ASN A 77 -10.20 10.21 0.38
C ASN A 77 -10.90 9.01 1.00
N MET A 78 -11.42 9.19 2.21
CA MET A 78 -12.17 8.18 2.93
C MET A 78 -13.67 8.40 2.74
N ARG A 79 -14.36 7.44 2.14
CA ARG A 79 -15.83 7.41 2.07
C ARG A 79 -16.35 6.60 3.26
N ALA A 80 -16.52 7.28 4.39
CA ALA A 80 -17.10 6.75 5.62
C ALA A 80 -18.37 7.53 5.97
N LEU A 81 -19.23 6.93 6.80
CA LEU A 81 -20.46 7.61 7.26
C LEU A 81 -20.11 8.80 8.18
N SER A 82 -19.02 8.66 8.94
CA SER A 82 -18.46 9.71 9.80
C SER A 82 -16.94 9.81 9.62
N PRO A 83 -16.44 10.78 8.82
CA PRO A 83 -15.01 10.99 8.65
C PRO A 83 -14.37 11.78 9.81
N GLU A 84 -15.17 12.45 10.64
CA GLU A 84 -14.71 13.26 11.77
C GLU A 84 -13.85 12.44 12.74
N GLY A 85 -12.65 12.93 13.05
CA GLY A 85 -11.70 12.24 13.95
C GLY A 85 -10.97 11.04 13.35
N SER A 86 -11.10 10.77 12.04
CA SER A 86 -10.38 9.67 11.39
C SER A 86 -8.86 9.86 11.41
N VAL A 87 -8.14 8.76 11.60
CA VAL A 87 -6.66 8.77 11.62
C VAL A 87 -6.14 8.24 10.30
N PHE A 88 -5.29 9.03 9.64
CA PHE A 88 -4.61 8.63 8.41
C PHE A 88 -3.20 8.14 8.69
N SER A 89 -2.72 7.21 7.87
CA SER A 89 -1.34 6.75 7.87
C SER A 89 -0.87 6.54 6.45
N TRP A 90 0.28 7.14 6.14
CA TRP A 90 0.89 7.08 4.81
C TRP A 90 1.97 6.01 4.75
N TYR A 91 2.05 5.34 3.60
CA TYR A 91 3.03 4.31 3.34
C TYR A 91 3.69 4.55 1.98
N ARG A 92 5.01 4.41 1.94
CA ARG A 92 5.84 4.48 0.73
C ARG A 92 6.65 3.20 0.61
N ASN A 93 6.50 2.48 -0.50
CA ASN A 93 7.16 1.19 -0.76
C ASN A 93 6.97 0.18 0.40
N GLY A 94 5.75 0.16 0.97
CA GLY A 94 5.41 -0.71 2.12
C GLY A 94 5.91 -0.21 3.48
N ARG A 95 6.68 0.88 3.54
CA ARG A 95 7.17 1.48 4.79
C ARG A 95 6.30 2.65 5.22
N ARG A 96 5.88 2.67 6.48
CA ARG A 96 5.10 3.77 7.07
C ARG A 96 5.94 5.06 7.13
N LEU A 97 5.36 6.16 6.67
CA LEU A 97 5.93 7.50 6.77
C LEU A 97 5.56 8.10 8.15
N ALA A 98 6.53 8.20 9.05
CA ALA A 98 6.31 8.77 10.37
C ALA A 98 6.05 10.28 10.29
N GLY A 99 5.16 10.81 11.14
CA GLY A 99 4.81 12.23 11.17
C GLY A 99 3.75 12.67 10.17
N HIS A 100 3.36 11.79 9.23
CA HIS A 100 2.31 12.09 8.25
C HIS A 100 1.01 11.38 8.65
N ASN A 101 0.15 12.13 9.35
CA ASN A 101 -1.16 11.66 9.80
C ASN A 101 -2.33 12.49 9.23
N ALA A 102 -2.02 13.48 8.39
CA ALA A 102 -3.02 14.30 7.72
C ALA A 102 -3.66 13.52 6.56
N SER A 103 -4.88 13.92 6.17
CA SER A 103 -5.56 13.39 4.99
C SER A 103 -4.84 13.74 3.68
N VAL A 104 -3.97 14.76 3.70
CA VAL A 104 -3.19 15.20 2.56
C VAL A 104 -1.70 15.14 2.88
N LEU A 105 -0.94 14.53 1.98
CA LEU A 105 0.52 14.54 1.97
C LEU A 105 0.99 15.49 0.87
N ALA A 106 1.50 16.65 1.27
CA ALA A 106 1.96 17.69 0.36
C ALA A 106 3.48 17.60 0.13
N PHE A 107 3.88 17.69 -1.13
CA PHE A 107 5.26 17.78 -1.58
C PHE A 107 5.45 19.15 -2.24
N PRO A 108 6.02 20.14 -1.54
CA PRO A 108 6.23 21.47 -2.12
C PRO A 108 7.29 21.47 -3.23
N SER A 109 8.25 20.54 -3.15
CA SER A 109 9.27 20.31 -4.16
C SER A 109 9.64 18.83 -4.12
N ILE A 110 9.18 18.07 -5.11
CA ILE A 110 9.38 16.62 -5.17
C ILE A 110 10.79 16.29 -5.68
N THR A 111 11.42 15.30 -5.06
CA THR A 111 12.76 14.84 -5.47
C THR A 111 12.69 13.44 -6.07
N SER A 112 13.72 13.05 -6.82
CA SER A 112 13.89 11.67 -7.27
C SER A 112 13.87 10.63 -6.13
N GLY A 113 14.24 11.02 -4.91
CA GLY A 113 14.15 10.19 -3.71
C GLY A 113 12.73 9.95 -3.18
N ASP A 114 11.75 10.73 -3.65
CA ASP A 114 10.34 10.60 -3.29
C ASP A 114 9.55 9.69 -4.23
N ALA A 115 10.15 9.26 -5.34
CA ALA A 115 9.54 8.27 -6.23
C ALA A 115 9.27 6.93 -5.51
N GLY A 116 8.17 6.28 -5.85
CA GLY A 116 7.81 4.99 -5.26
C GLY A 116 6.31 4.68 -5.27
N SER A 117 5.94 3.54 -4.68
CA SER A 117 4.55 3.12 -4.55
C SER A 117 3.95 3.63 -3.25
N TYR A 118 2.94 4.48 -3.35
CA TYR A 118 2.24 5.08 -2.22
C TYR A 118 0.87 4.45 -2.00
N HIS A 119 0.53 4.22 -0.73
CA HIS A 119 -0.83 3.91 -0.32
C HIS A 119 -1.11 4.60 1.02
N CYS A 120 -2.39 4.86 1.28
CA CYS A 120 -2.82 5.39 2.55
C CYS A 120 -3.75 4.41 3.27
N GLN A 121 -3.73 4.46 4.58
CA GLN A 121 -4.65 3.77 5.45
C GLN A 121 -5.46 4.80 6.22
N ALA A 122 -6.79 4.65 6.20
CA ALA A 122 -7.68 5.46 7.02
C ALA A 122 -8.35 4.57 8.06
N ARG A 123 -8.35 5.02 9.31
CA ARG A 123 -9.04 4.36 10.42
C ARG A 123 -10.17 5.25 10.91
N SER A 124 -11.40 4.76 10.79
CA SER A 124 -12.56 5.41 11.41
C SER A 124 -12.54 5.09 12.90
N LEU A 125 -12.71 6.10 13.75
CA LEU A 125 -12.87 5.89 15.18
C LEU A 125 -14.27 5.37 15.52
N GLU A 126 -15.29 5.74 14.75
CA GLU A 126 -16.69 5.39 15.02
C GLU A 126 -17.05 4.00 14.49
N GLU A 127 -16.67 3.68 13.25
CA GLU A 127 -16.99 2.37 12.66
C GLU A 127 -16.03 1.26 13.13
N GLY A 128 -14.97 1.62 13.87
CA GLY A 128 -13.94 0.68 14.35
C GLY A 128 -13.11 0.02 13.23
N GLY A 129 -13.41 0.34 11.97
CA GLY A 129 -12.80 -0.22 10.77
C GLY A 129 -11.58 0.58 10.31
N ALA A 130 -10.55 -0.15 9.86
CA ALA A 130 -9.45 0.41 9.08
C ALA A 130 -9.54 -0.11 7.65
N SER A 131 -9.29 0.76 6.69
CA SER A 131 -9.29 0.44 5.27
C SER A 131 -8.08 1.06 4.60
N ILE A 132 -7.55 0.39 3.58
CA ILE A 132 -6.31 0.74 2.89
C ILE A 132 -6.65 1.03 1.43
N SER A 133 -6.07 2.11 0.89
CA SER A 133 -6.23 2.46 -0.51
C SER A 133 -5.48 1.50 -1.43
N LEU A 134 -5.85 1.50 -2.71
CA LEU A 134 -5.00 0.91 -3.73
C LEU A 134 -3.65 1.65 -3.81
N PRO A 135 -2.55 0.93 -4.09
CA PRO A 135 -1.25 1.55 -4.28
C PRO A 135 -1.19 2.33 -5.60
N VAL A 136 -0.58 3.51 -5.57
CA VAL A 136 -0.31 4.36 -6.74
C VAL A 136 1.21 4.56 -6.86
N SER A 137 1.75 4.31 -8.05
CA SER A 137 3.18 4.52 -8.33
C SER A 137 3.42 5.96 -8.75
N ILE A 138 4.26 6.67 -7.98
CA ILE A 138 4.73 8.01 -8.29
C ILE A 138 6.08 7.90 -9.00
N THR A 139 6.17 8.50 -10.18
CA THR A 139 7.36 8.56 -11.01
C THR A 139 7.85 9.99 -11.09
N VAL A 140 9.14 10.19 -10.84
CA VAL A 140 9.79 11.51 -10.91
C VAL A 140 10.83 11.51 -12.02
N TYR A 141 10.71 12.46 -12.94
CA TYR A 141 11.59 12.67 -14.08
C TYR A 141 12.63 13.75 -13.75
N CYS A 142 13.82 13.64 -14.35
CA CYS A 142 14.90 14.60 -14.10
C CYS A 142 14.69 15.87 -14.93
N GLU A 143 15.03 17.03 -14.36
CA GLU A 143 14.92 18.34 -15.03
C GLU A 143 16.00 18.58 -16.10
#